data_AF-A0A2N2L6B6-F1
#
_entry.id   AF-A0A2N2L6B6-F1
#
_cell.length_a   1.000
_cell.length_b   1.000
_cell.length_c   1.000
_cell.angle_alpha   90.00
_cell.angle_beta   90.00
_cell.angle_gamma   90.00
#
_symmetry.space_group_name_H-M   'P 1'
#
loop_
_entity.id
_entity.type
_entity.pdbx_description
1 polymer ?
#
loop_
_entity_poly.entity_id
_entity_poly.type
_entity_poly.pdbx_seq_one_letter_code
_entity_poly.pdbx_strand_id
1 'polypeptide(L)'
;MWLYLTTGFYSVVHKPPCSKEELLVRTRSKVDIDKLQKLLKTKYQFDGEVIYSPKADYAYRMVVPRKIFASFISNAAMELDYDNFKNSIHGKDYQRHDAYMKCWEAMYEWQRDLKRAKMI
;
A
#
# COMPACT_ATOMS: atom_id res chain seq x y z
N MET A 1 -7.40 -3.25 -3.91
CA MET A 1 -6.25 -2.53 -4.50
C MET A 1 -4.99 -2.92 -3.76
N TRP A 2 -3.89 -3.16 -4.48
CA TRP A 2 -2.54 -3.18 -3.92
C TRP A 2 -1.85 -1.88 -4.32
N LEU A 3 -1.26 -1.21 -3.34
CA LEU A 3 -0.65 0.10 -3.53
C LEU A 3 0.75 0.06 -2.93
N TYR A 4 1.72 0.43 -3.76
CA TYR A 4 3.10 0.62 -3.37
C TYR A 4 3.36 2.12 -3.39
N LEU A 5 3.52 2.71 -2.22
CA LEU A 5 3.79 4.14 -2.02
C LEU A 5 5.07 4.30 -1.21
N THR A 6 5.68 5.48 -1.27
CA THR A 6 6.84 5.82 -0.42
C THR A 6 6.50 5.76 1.08
N THR A 7 5.21 5.91 1.41
CA THR A 7 4.67 5.77 2.77
C THR A 7 4.50 4.32 3.22
N GLY A 8 4.42 3.35 2.31
CA GLY A 8 4.31 1.93 2.63
C GLY A 8 3.60 1.08 1.55
N PHE A 9 3.41 -0.21 1.86
CA PHE A 9 2.62 -1.12 1.05
C PHE A 9 1.25 -1.37 1.68
N TYR A 10 0.19 -1.16 0.89
CA TYR A 10 -1.19 -1.26 1.35
C TYR A 10 -2.00 -2.25 0.50
N SER A 11 -2.77 -3.10 1.18
CA SER A 11 -3.87 -3.83 0.56
C SER A 11 -5.21 -3.31 1.05
N VAL A 12 -5.93 -2.66 0.15
CA VAL A 12 -7.18 -1.96 0.44
C VAL A 12 -8.34 -2.74 -0.13
N VAL A 13 -9.31 -3.08 0.72
CA VAL A 13 -10.48 -3.90 0.36
C VAL A 13 -11.73 -3.34 1.03
N HIS A 14 -12.90 -3.72 0.52
CA HIS A 14 -14.18 -3.48 1.17
C HIS A 14 -14.74 -4.82 1.64
N LYS A 15 -14.70 -5.06 2.95
CA LYS A 15 -15.22 -6.27 3.61
C LYS A 15 -15.51 -5.95 5.08
N PRO A 16 -16.22 -6.83 5.82
CA PRO A 16 -16.41 -6.64 7.26
C PRO A 16 -15.09 -6.35 7.99
N PRO A 17 -15.07 -5.42 8.95
CA PRO A 17 -16.24 -4.77 9.58
C PRO A 17 -16.69 -3.44 8.92
N CYS A 18 -16.21 -3.09 7.72
CA CYS A 18 -16.52 -1.79 7.11
C CYS A 18 -18.02 -1.59 6.81
N SER A 19 -18.49 -0.37 7.06
CA SER A 19 -19.71 0.15 6.45
C SER A 19 -19.51 0.48 4.97
N LYS A 20 -20.61 0.80 4.26
CA LYS A 20 -20.59 1.15 2.83
C LYS A 20 -19.63 2.29 2.50
N GLU A 21 -19.45 3.25 3.41
CA GLU A 21 -18.62 4.43 3.20
C GLU A 21 -17.18 4.27 3.71
N GLU A 22 -16.77 3.04 4.03
CA GLU A 22 -15.45 2.74 4.58
C GLU A 22 -14.67 1.73 3.73
N LEU A 23 -13.37 1.72 3.95
CA LEU A 23 -12.42 0.77 3.40
C LEU A 23 -11.59 0.17 4.52
N LEU A 24 -11.24 -1.10 4.36
CA LEU A 24 -10.29 -1.76 5.22
C LEU A 24 -8.91 -1.63 4.58
N VAL A 25 -8.08 -0.76 5.15
CA VAL A 25 -6.68 -0.59 4.73
C VAL A 25 -5.82 -1.53 5.54
N ARG A 26 -5.10 -2.43 4.88
CA ARG A 26 -4.32 -3.50 5.53
C ARG A 26 -2.85 -3.41 5.17
N THR A 27 -1.96 -3.71 6.11
CA THR A 27 -0.52 -3.76 5.90
C THR A 27 0.08 -5.03 6.52
N ARG A 28 1.24 -5.43 6.02
CA ARG A 28 2.06 -6.48 6.65
C ARG A 28 2.96 -5.90 7.74
N SER A 29 3.38 -4.64 7.58
CA SER A 29 4.34 -3.94 8.44
C SER A 29 3.63 -3.03 9.44
N LYS A 30 4.03 -3.12 10.72
CA LYS A 30 3.60 -2.17 11.76
C LYS A 30 4.01 -0.75 11.41
N VAL A 31 5.22 -0.58 10.89
CA VAL A 31 5.76 0.72 10.50
C VAL A 31 4.88 1.38 9.44
N ASP A 32 4.36 0.61 8.48
CA ASP A 32 3.55 1.14 7.38
C ASP A 32 2.17 1.61 7.89
N ILE A 33 1.53 0.87 8.81
CA ILE A 33 0.24 1.28 9.38
C ILE A 33 0.39 2.45 10.33
N ASP A 34 1.46 2.49 11.14
CA ASP A 34 1.74 3.60 12.06
C ASP A 34 2.01 4.90 11.27
N LYS A 35 2.78 4.81 10.18
CA LYS A 35 3.01 5.95 9.27
C LYS A 35 1.71 6.45 8.66
N LEU A 36 0.86 5.53 8.18
CA LEU A 36 -0.45 5.88 7.63
C LEU A 36 -1.33 6.55 8.70
N GLN A 37 -1.48 5.94 9.87
CA GLN A 37 -2.28 6.49 10.97
C GLN A 37 -1.83 7.90 11.34
N LYS A 38 -0.51 8.10 11.53
CA LYS A 38 0.05 9.42 11.82
C LYS A 38 -0.28 10.42 10.72
N LEU A 39 -0.13 10.04 9.46
CA LEU A 39 -0.40 10.91 8.31
C LEU A 39 -1.89 11.25 8.19
N LEU A 40 -2.79 10.28 8.39
CA LEU A 40 -4.24 10.51 8.39
C LEU A 40 -4.67 11.43 9.55
N LYS A 41 -4.08 11.24 10.72
CA LYS A 41 -4.33 12.08 11.89
C LYS A 41 -3.89 13.52 11.66
N THR A 42 -2.68 13.73 11.12
CA THR A 42 -2.12 15.09 10.97
C THR A 42 -2.65 15.84 9.75
N LYS A 43 -2.76 15.19 8.58
CA LYS A 43 -3.16 15.86 7.32
C LYS A 43 -4.69 15.85 7.09
N TYR A 44 -5.42 14.90 7.66
CA TYR A 44 -6.85 14.67 7.34
C TYR A 44 -7.77 14.66 8.56
N GLN A 45 -7.25 15.02 9.74
CA GLN A 45 -7.98 15.03 11.01
C GLN A 45 -8.72 13.72 11.31
N PHE A 46 -8.17 12.58 10.87
CA PHE A 46 -8.75 11.26 11.08
C PHE A 46 -7.84 10.39 11.96
N ASP A 47 -8.28 10.13 13.19
CA ASP A 47 -7.57 9.28 14.16
C ASP A 47 -8.17 7.87 14.16
N GLY A 48 -7.81 7.07 13.16
CA GLY A 48 -8.31 5.71 13.02
C GLY A 48 -7.61 4.73 13.97
N GLU A 49 -8.34 3.69 14.39
CA GLU A 49 -7.79 2.63 15.24
C GLU A 49 -6.99 1.60 14.43
N VAL A 50 -5.78 1.29 14.90
CA VAL A 50 -4.95 0.22 14.34
C VAL A 50 -5.28 -1.10 15.04
N ILE A 51 -5.76 -2.06 14.25
CA ILE A 51 -6.07 -3.41 14.72
C ILE A 51 -4.94 -4.36 14.31
N TYR A 52 -4.36 -5.05 15.29
CA TYR A 52 -3.37 -6.10 15.10
C TYR A 52 -4.03 -7.49 15.18
N SER A 53 -3.85 -8.31 14.16
CA SER A 53 -4.26 -9.72 14.16
C SER A 53 -3.22 -10.56 13.41
N PRO A 54 -2.19 -11.08 14.10
CA PRO A 54 -1.00 -11.67 13.49
C PRO A 54 -1.25 -12.93 12.66
N LYS A 55 -2.37 -13.63 12.93
CA LYS A 55 -2.76 -14.84 12.19
C LYS A 55 -3.45 -14.53 10.85
N ALA A 56 -3.77 -13.26 10.57
CA ALA A 56 -4.36 -12.89 9.29
C ALA A 56 -3.27 -12.64 8.25
N ASP A 57 -3.60 -12.84 6.97
CA ASP A 57 -2.70 -12.61 5.83
C ASP A 57 -2.01 -11.22 5.89
N TYR A 58 -2.73 -10.18 6.31
CA TYR A 58 -2.17 -8.87 6.62
C TYR A 58 -2.30 -8.62 8.12
N ALA A 59 -1.18 -8.58 8.84
CA ALA A 59 -1.17 -8.53 10.30
C ALA A 59 -1.83 -7.26 10.87
N TYR A 60 -1.74 -6.13 10.18
CA TYR A 60 -2.27 -4.84 10.66
C TYR A 60 -3.35 -4.31 9.73
N ARG A 61 -4.33 -3.60 10.30
CA ARG A 61 -5.39 -2.96 9.52
C ARG A 61 -6.01 -1.77 10.25
N MET A 62 -6.65 -0.91 9.48
CA MET A 62 -7.42 0.23 9.97
C MET A 62 -8.65 0.40 9.08
N VAL A 63 -9.80 0.66 9.69
CA VAL A 63 -11.01 1.06 8.96
C VAL A 63 -10.88 2.55 8.66
N VAL A 64 -11.00 2.94 7.40
CA VAL A 64 -10.78 4.32 6.95
C VAL A 64 -11.97 4.78 6.11
N PRO A 65 -12.56 5.96 6.37
CA PRO A 65 -13.58 6.53 5.50
C PRO A 65 -13.08 6.66 4.06
N ARG A 66 -13.91 6.27 3.09
CA ARG A 66 -13.58 6.29 1.65
C ARG A 66 -13.08 7.64 1.18
N LYS A 67 -13.76 8.72 1.61
CA LYS A 67 -13.39 10.09 1.23
C LYS A 67 -11.99 10.45 1.72
N ILE A 68 -11.67 10.11 2.97
CA ILE A 68 -10.34 10.35 3.54
C ILE A 68 -9.28 9.53 2.79
N PHE A 69 -9.55 8.26 2.53
CA PHE A 69 -8.62 7.41 1.77
C PHE A 69 -8.42 7.93 0.33
N ALA A 70 -9.49 8.36 -0.34
CA ALA A 70 -9.43 8.93 -1.68
C ALA A 70 -8.58 10.22 -1.71
N SER A 71 -8.78 11.13 -0.75
CA SER A 71 -7.95 12.34 -0.64
C SER A 71 -6.48 12.01 -0.36
N PHE A 72 -6.21 10.99 0.45
CA PHE A 72 -4.86 10.49 0.67
C PHE A 72 -4.19 10.02 -0.62
N ILE A 73 -4.89 9.23 -1.43
CA ILE A 73 -4.36 8.76 -2.71
C ILE A 73 -4.20 9.90 -3.72
N SER A 74 -5.15 10.83 -3.78
CA SER A 74 -5.03 12.02 -4.63
C SER A 74 -3.76 12.82 -4.30
N ASN A 75 -3.51 13.09 -3.02
CA ASN A 75 -2.31 13.80 -2.60
C ASN A 75 -1.04 12.99 -2.85
N ALA A 76 -1.06 11.68 -2.62
CA ALA A 76 0.08 10.82 -2.93
C ALA A 76 0.47 10.86 -4.41
N ALA A 77 -0.51 11.03 -5.31
CA ALA A 77 -0.27 11.21 -6.74
C ALA A 77 0.25 12.61 -7.09
N MET A 78 -0.28 13.66 -6.44
CA MET A 78 0.16 15.04 -6.65
C MET A 78 1.57 15.31 -6.11
N GLU A 79 1.98 14.62 -5.05
CA GLU A 79 3.30 14.74 -4.41
C GLU A 79 4.37 13.83 -5.06
N LEU A 80 4.07 13.12 -6.16
CA LEU A 80 5.04 12.25 -6.85
C LEU A 80 6.21 13.05 -7.44
N ASP A 81 7.42 12.76 -6.99
CA ASP A 81 8.65 13.47 -7.36
C ASP A 81 9.78 12.54 -7.84
N TYR A 82 9.48 11.28 -8.14
CA TYR A 82 10.44 10.28 -8.62
C TYR A 82 10.16 9.81 -10.05
N ASP A 83 11.23 9.47 -10.78
CA ASP A 83 11.16 8.92 -12.15
C ASP A 83 10.86 7.41 -12.17
N ASN A 84 11.24 6.70 -11.09
CA ASN A 84 11.08 5.26 -10.96
C ASN A 84 10.90 4.82 -9.51
N PHE A 85 9.76 4.18 -9.21
CA PHE A 85 9.42 3.78 -7.83
C PHE A 85 10.48 2.87 -7.20
N LYS A 86 11.09 1.94 -7.95
CA LYS A 86 12.10 1.03 -7.39
C LYS A 86 13.33 1.76 -6.85
N ASN A 87 13.60 2.96 -7.39
CA ASN A 87 14.70 3.82 -6.95
C ASN A 87 14.31 4.73 -5.78
N SER A 88 13.01 4.90 -5.49
CA SER A 88 12.49 5.76 -4.41
C SER A 88 12.64 5.16 -3.01
N ILE A 89 12.97 3.87 -2.91
CA ILE A 89 13.22 3.20 -1.63
C ILE A 89 14.66 3.50 -1.21
N HIS A 90 14.85 4.66 -0.57
CA HIS A 90 16.16 5.12 -0.12
C HIS A 90 16.53 4.57 1.27
N GLY A 91 17.84 4.42 1.52
CA GLY A 91 18.39 4.17 2.85
C GLY A 91 18.57 2.69 3.21
N LYS A 92 18.45 2.36 4.50
CA LYS A 92 18.79 1.05 5.08
C LYS A 92 17.65 0.01 5.04
N ASP A 93 16.53 0.30 4.38
CA ASP A 93 15.36 -0.60 4.32
C ASP A 93 15.48 -1.63 3.17
N TYR A 94 16.60 -2.36 3.18
CA TYR A 94 16.95 -3.36 2.16
C TYR A 94 15.90 -4.47 2.07
N GLN A 95 15.30 -4.85 3.20
CA GLN A 95 14.27 -5.89 3.22
C GLN A 95 12.99 -5.46 2.47
N ARG A 96 12.53 -4.22 2.64
CA ARG A 96 11.42 -3.69 1.84
C ARG A 96 11.79 -3.59 0.37
N HIS A 97 12.97 -3.06 0.07
CA HIS A 97 13.48 -2.96 -1.30
C HIS A 97 13.45 -4.33 -2.00
N ASP A 98 14.04 -5.35 -1.39
CA ASP A 98 14.10 -6.69 -1.97
C ASP A 98 12.71 -7.31 -2.14
N ALA A 99 11.80 -7.10 -1.18
CA ALA A 99 10.42 -7.56 -1.30
C ALA A 99 9.71 -6.89 -2.50
N TYR A 100 9.91 -5.59 -2.71
CA TYR A 100 9.31 -4.87 -3.83
C TYR A 100 9.95 -5.26 -5.16
N MET A 101 11.27 -5.48 -5.19
CA MET A 101 11.98 -5.97 -6.37
C MET A 101 11.48 -7.35 -6.81
N LYS A 102 11.22 -8.26 -5.88
CA LYS A 102 10.60 -9.57 -6.20
C LYS A 102 9.22 -9.43 -6.85
N CYS A 103 8.41 -8.45 -6.41
CA CYS A 103 7.14 -8.16 -7.08
C CYS A 103 7.35 -7.59 -8.48
N TRP A 104 8.30 -6.66 -8.64
CA TRP A 104 8.64 -6.09 -9.94
C TRP A 104 9.15 -7.16 -10.92
N GLU A 105 10.04 -8.04 -10.47
CA GLU A 105 10.56 -9.17 -11.24
C GLU A 105 9.42 -10.09 -11.68
N ALA A 106 8.53 -10.49 -10.78
CA ALA A 106 7.37 -11.33 -11.14
C ALA A 106 6.50 -10.70 -12.25
N MET A 107 6.29 -9.37 -12.20
CA MET A 107 5.54 -8.66 -13.24
C MET A 107 6.32 -8.54 -14.55
N TYR A 108 7.65 -8.38 -14.48
CA TYR A 108 8.53 -8.38 -15.65
C TYR A 108 8.55 -9.75 -16.35
N GLU A 109 8.60 -10.84 -15.58
CA GLU A 109 8.51 -12.20 -16.12
C GLU A 109 7.16 -12.44 -16.78
N TRP A 110 6.06 -11.99 -16.15
CA TRP A 110 4.74 -12.05 -16.75
C TRP A 110 4.69 -11.30 -18.09
N GLN A 111 5.29 -10.11 -18.19
CA GLN A 111 5.42 -9.38 -19.46
C GLN A 111 6.18 -10.18 -20.53
N ARG A 112 7.27 -10.87 -20.16
CA ARG A 112 8.04 -11.73 -21.07
C ARG A 112 7.18 -12.88 -21.61
N ASP A 113 6.37 -13.49 -20.76
CA ASP A 113 5.53 -14.63 -21.15
C ASP A 113 4.33 -14.20 -22.00
N LEU A 114 3.79 -12.99 -21.79
CA LEU A 114 2.79 -12.40 -22.69
C LEU A 114 3.31 -12.24 -24.13
N LYS A 115 4.61 -12.01 -24.32
CA LYS A 115 5.23 -11.94 -25.65
C LYS A 115 5.36 -13.33 -26.28
N ARG A 116 5.70 -14.34 -25.49
CA ARG A 116 5.80 -15.74 -25.95
C ARG A 116 4.44 -16.26 -26.41
N ALA A 117 3.38 -16.00 -25.64
CA ALA A 117 2.03 -16.42 -25.97
C ALA A 117 1.48 -15.80 -27.27
N LYS A 118 2.05 -14.69 -27.76
CA LYS A 118 1.68 -14.05 -29.02
C LYS A 118 2.49 -14.52 -30.24
N MET A 119 3.54 -15.31 -30.02
CA MET A 119 4.38 -15.90 -31.09
C MET A 119 3.98 -17.34 -31.42
N ILE A 120 2.94 -17.87 -30.77
CA ILE A 120 2.31 -19.17 -31.01
C ILE A 120 0.93 -18.90 -31.57
#